data_AF-A0A7W8U976-F1
#
_entry.id   AF-A0A7W8U976-F1
#
_cell.length_a   1.000
_cell.length_b   1.000
_cell.length_c   1.000
_cell.angle_alpha   90.00
_cell.angle_beta   90.00
_cell.angle_gamma   90.00
#
_symmetry.space_group_name_H-M   'P 1'
#
loop_
_entity.id
_entity.type
_entity.pdbx_description
1 polymer ?
#
loop_
_entity_poly.entity_id
_entity_poly.type
_entity_poly.pdbx_seq_one_letter_code
_entity_poly.pdbx_strand_id
1 'polypeptide(L)' 'MSQSVTSAGVFEDVEALSGALLSWCAERSIRLRSQEGVSAAGAVIELFFAGYTTQDELLGALSDRLSREAIFAS' A
#
# COMPACT_ATOMS: atom_id res chain seq x y z
N MET A 1 6.79 -34.19 1.15
CA MET A 1 6.08 -33.23 0.30
C MET A 1 6.71 -31.86 0.54
N SER A 2 7.20 -31.25 -0.54
CA SER A 2 8.16 -30.14 -0.53
C SER A 2 7.56 -28.85 0.01
N GLN A 3 8.25 -28.27 0.98
CA GLN A 3 7.95 -26.96 1.53
C GLN A 3 8.53 -25.91 0.58
N SER A 4 7.72 -25.43 -0.36
CA SER A 4 8.11 -24.33 -1.27
C SER A 4 7.04 -23.22 -1.35
N VAL A 5 5.94 -23.37 -0.62
CA VAL A 5 4.80 -22.44 -0.63
C VAL A 5 5.08 -21.14 0.15
N THR A 6 6.01 -21.14 1.11
CA THR A 6 6.32 -19.95 1.92
C THR A 6 6.96 -18.82 1.14
N SER A 7 7.64 -19.10 0.03
CA SER A 7 8.30 -18.05 -0.77
C SER A 7 7.29 -17.31 -1.65
N ALA A 8 6.39 -18.05 -2.32
CA ALA A 8 5.40 -17.49 -3.25
C ALA A 8 4.45 -16.51 -2.55
N GLY A 9 3.94 -16.88 -1.36
CA GLY A 9 3.07 -16.05 -0.53
C GLY A 9 3.70 -14.72 -0.10
N VAL A 10 4.99 -14.73 0.24
CA VAL A 10 5.69 -13.50 0.62
C VAL A 10 5.95 -12.60 -0.59
N PHE A 11 6.17 -13.18 -1.77
CA PHE A 11 6.35 -12.40 -3.00
C PHE A 11 5.05 -11.72 -3.46
N GLU A 12 3.90 -12.41 -3.39
CA GLU A 12 2.60 -11.80 -3.71
C GLU A 12 2.26 -10.66 -2.75
N ASP A 13 2.53 -10.82 -1.46
CA ASP A 13 2.30 -9.76 -0.46
C ASP A 13 3.14 -8.51 -0.74
N VAL A 14 4.44 -8.70 -1.06
CA VAL A 14 5.35 -7.59 -1.39
C VAL A 14 4.95 -6.94 -2.72
N GLU A 15 4.51 -7.73 -3.71
CA GLU A 15 4.03 -7.20 -5.00
C GLU A 15 2.75 -6.38 -4.80
N ALA A 16 1.79 -6.86 -4.01
CA ALA A 16 0.56 -6.14 -3.69
C ALA A 16 0.83 -4.83 -2.95
N LEU A 17 1.67 -4.87 -1.91
CA LEU A 17 2.07 -3.68 -1.14
C LEU A 17 2.79 -2.64 -2.01
N SER A 18 3.79 -3.09 -2.77
CA SER A 18 4.59 -2.19 -3.61
C SER A 18 3.78 -1.65 -4.79
N GLY A 19 2.94 -2.46 -5.43
CA GLY A 19 2.08 -2.05 -6.53
C GLY A 19 1.03 -1.02 -6.11
N ALA A 20 0.41 -1.18 -4.93
CA ALA A 20 -0.56 -0.25 -4.40
C ALA A 20 0.10 1.09 -4.06
N LEU A 21 1.24 1.06 -3.37
CA LEU A 21 1.99 2.25 -3.00
C LEU A 21 2.51 3.02 -4.22
N LEU A 22 3.08 2.30 -5.20
CA LEU A 22 3.61 2.92 -6.42
C LEU A 22 2.49 3.50 -7.29
N SER A 23 1.33 2.83 -7.41
CA SER A 23 0.16 3.39 -8.13
C SER A 23 -0.31 4.68 -7.46
N TRP A 24 -0.50 4.65 -6.13
CA TRP A 24 -0.93 5.83 -5.39
C TRP A 24 0.01 7.02 -5.56
N CYS A 25 1.33 6.77 -5.49
CA CYS A 25 2.35 7.79 -5.74
C CYS A 25 2.30 8.32 -7.18
N ALA A 26 2.15 7.43 -8.17
CA ALA A 26 2.10 7.80 -9.58
C ALA A 26 0.89 8.68 -9.91
N GLU A 27 -0.29 8.31 -9.41
CA GLU A 27 -1.54 9.08 -9.59
C GLU A 27 -1.44 10.52 -9.09
N ARG A 28 -0.70 10.74 -8.00
CA ARG A 28 -0.58 12.04 -7.33
C ARG A 28 0.72 12.78 -7.66
N SER A 29 1.57 12.23 -8.54
CA SER A 29 2.92 12.75 -8.82
C SER A 29 3.79 12.94 -7.57
N ILE A 30 3.60 12.06 -6.57
CA ILE A 30 4.33 12.08 -5.30
C ILE A 30 5.58 11.21 -5.44
N ARG A 31 6.72 11.73 -4.97
CA ARG A 31 7.94 10.91 -4.89
C ARG A 31 7.82 9.97 -3.70
N LEU A 32 8.14 8.69 -3.88
CA LEU A 32 8.12 7.70 -2.80
C LEU A 32 8.95 8.11 -1.56
N ARG A 33 10.10 8.78 -1.78
CA ARG A 33 10.98 9.28 -0.71
C ARG A 33 10.54 10.61 -0.08
N SER A 34 9.42 11.17 -0.50
CA SER A 34 8.85 12.35 0.15
C SER A 34 8.20 11.98 1.49
N GLN A 35 7.92 12.97 2.33
CA GLN A 35 7.20 12.75 3.58
C GLN A 35 5.83 12.10 3.34
N GLU A 36 5.10 12.53 2.30
CA GLU A 36 3.80 11.95 1.93
C GLU A 36 3.96 10.50 1.46
N GLY A 37 4.97 10.21 0.63
CA GLY A 37 5.26 8.86 0.16
C GLY A 37 5.62 7.90 1.30
N VAL A 38 6.42 8.36 2.28
CA VAL A 38 6.76 7.58 3.47
C VAL A 38 5.54 7.38 4.38
N SER A 39 4.68 8.39 4.52
CA SER A 39 3.42 8.25 5.28
C SER A 39 2.48 7.25 4.62
N ALA A 40 2.35 7.30 3.30
CA ALA A 40 1.56 6.33 2.54
C ALA A 40 2.11 4.91 2.67
N ALA A 41 3.44 4.75 2.70
CA ALA A 41 4.09 3.46 2.95
C ALA A 41 3.72 2.88 4.33
N GLY A 42 3.69 3.72 5.37
CA GLY A 42 3.21 3.29 6.68
C GLY A 42 1.73 2.88 6.65
N ALA A 43 0.89 3.69 6.02
CA ALA A 43 -0.54 3.43 5.94
C ALA A 43 -0.89 2.15 5.17
N VAL A 44 -0.22 1.86 4.06
CA VAL A 44 -0.47 0.64 3.27
C VAL A 44 -0.05 -0.63 4.02
N ILE A 45 1.02 -0.56 4.83
CA ILE A 45 1.44 -1.67 5.70
C ILE A 45 0.39 -1.92 6.80
N GLU A 46 -0.15 -0.87 7.42
CA GLU A 46 -1.23 -1.02 8.40
C GLU A 46 -2.50 -1.63 7.78
N LEU A 47 -2.84 -1.22 6.56
CA LEU A 47 -3.98 -1.80 5.82
C LEU A 47 -3.75 -3.29 5.54
N PHE A 48 -2.55 -3.67 5.13
CA PHE A 48 -2.21 -5.07 4.95
C PHE A 48 -2.40 -5.90 6.24
N PHE A 49 -1.93 -5.39 7.38
CA PHE A 49 -2.19 -6.01 8.68
C PHE A 49 -3.67 -5.98 9.12
N ALA A 50 -4.48 -5.08 8.56
CA ALA A 50 -5.92 -5.04 8.75
C ALA A 50 -6.69 -6.06 7.89
N GLY A 51 -6.00 -6.77 6.99
CA GLY A 51 -6.57 -7.87 6.21
C GLY A 51 -6.79 -7.59 4.73
N TYR A 52 -6.36 -6.43 4.22
CA TYR A 52 -6.36 -6.15 2.78
C TYR A 52 -5.16 -6.85 2.13
N THR A 53 -5.39 -7.82 1.26
CA THR A 53 -4.31 -8.66 0.70
C THR A 53 -4.02 -8.38 -0.76
N THR A 54 -4.97 -7.81 -1.50
CA THR A 54 -4.80 -7.53 -2.93
C THR A 54 -4.35 -6.09 -3.18
N GLN A 55 -3.63 -5.88 -4.28
CA GLN A 55 -3.18 -4.55 -4.70
C GLN A 55 -4.34 -3.55 -4.83
N ASP A 56 -5.45 -3.97 -5.45
CA ASP A 56 -6.60 -3.10 -5.71
C ASP A 56 -7.30 -2.67 -4.41
N GLU A 57 -7.50 -3.62 -3.49
CA GLU A 57 -8.05 -3.35 -2.16
C GLU A 57 -7.15 -2.39 -1.37
N LEU A 58 -5.83 -2.65 -1.36
CA LEU A 58 -4.86 -1.80 -0.70
C LEU A 58 -4.84 -0.39 -1.30
N LEU A 59 -4.85 -0.26 -2.63
CA LEU A 59 -4.86 1.02 -3.34
C LEU A 59 -6.15 1.80 -3.06
N GLY A 60 -7.30 1.13 -3.09
CA GLY A 60 -8.60 1.72 -2.80
C GLY A 60 -8.68 2.23 -1.35
N ALA A 61 -8.29 1.39 -0.39
CA ALA A 61 -8.29 1.75 1.03
C ALA A 61 -7.26 2.83 1.36
N LEU A 62 -6.07 2.79 0.75
CA LEU A 62 -5.03 3.82 0.91
C LEU A 62 -5.49 5.17 0.36
N SER A 63 -6.07 5.17 -0.84
CA SER A 63 -6.61 6.37 -1.49
C SER A 63 -7.72 7.00 -0.67
N ASP A 64 -8.66 6.20 -0.17
CA ASP A 64 -9.73 6.68 0.69
C ASP A 64 -9.18 7.24 2.02
N ARG A 65 -8.31 6.51 2.72
CA ARG A 65 -7.73 6.93 4.01
C ARG A 65 -7.00 8.27 3.89
N LEU A 66 -6.09 8.39 2.94
CA LEU A 66 -5.26 9.59 2.78
C LEU A 66 -6.03 10.76 2.16
N SER A 67 -7.08 10.49 1.37
CA SER A 67 -7.99 11.54 0.92
C SER A 67 -8.78 12.12 2.09
N ARG A 68 -9.20 11.30 3.06
CA ARG A 68 -9.84 11.80 4.29
C ARG A 68 -8.88 12.65 5.10
N GLU A 69 -7.63 12.23 5.29
CA GLU A 69 -6.64 13.02 6.04
C GLU A 69 -6.34 14.39 5.39
N ALA A 70 -6.35 14.48 4.06
CA ALA A 70 -6.21 15.76 3.35
C ALA A 70 -7.38 16.73 3.60
N ILE A 71 -8.59 16.21 3.83
CA ILE A 71 -9.79 17.03 4.11
C ILE A 71 -9.74 17.61 5.54
N PHE A 72 -9.15 16.90 6.50
CA PHE A 72 -9.06 17.37 7.90
C PHE A 72 -7.86 18.29 8.18
N ALA A 73 -6.95 18.43 7.23
CA ALA A 73 -5.78 19.30 7.34
C ALA A 73 -6.00 20.73 6.78
N SER A 74 -7.21 21.05 6.26
CA SER A 74 -7.60 22.37 5.76
C SER A 74 -8.38 23.20 6.79
#